data_AF-A0A1D6LCX3-F1
#
_entry.id   AF-A0A1D6LCX3-F1
#
_cell.length_a   1.000
_cell.length_b   1.000
_cell.length_c   1.000
_cell.angle_alpha   90.00
_cell.angle_beta   90.00
_cell.angle_gamma   90.00
#
_symmetry.space_group_name_H-M   'P 1'
#
loop_
_entity.id
_entity.type
_entity.pdbx_description
1 polymer ?
#
loop_
_entity_poly.entity_id
_entity_poly.type
_entity_poly.pdbx_seq_one_letter_code
_entity_poly.pdbx_strand_id
1 'polypeptide(L)' 'MKKRANDGDGPVPISVFLVASVLKENSTKLLQEARGIDDIIRILNNVNGNLDAKRACVVALKLHRKYHKKSW' A
#
# COMPACT_ATOMS: atom_id res chain seq x y z
N MET A 1 -30.72 21.69 -0.55
CA MET A 1 -29.39 22.00 -1.12
C MET A 1 -28.34 21.96 -0.02
N LYS A 2 -27.33 21.08 -0.12
CA LYS A 2 -25.93 21.40 0.23
C LYS A 2 -25.04 20.30 -0.34
N LYS A 3 -24.53 20.49 -1.56
CA LYS A 3 -23.34 19.76 -2.01
C LYS A 3 -22.23 20.12 -1.02
N ARG A 4 -21.74 19.15 -0.26
CA ARG A 4 -20.44 19.29 0.40
C ARG A 4 -19.40 18.71 -0.57
N ALA A 5 -18.85 19.56 -1.41
CA ALA A 5 -17.43 19.44 -1.68
C ALA A 5 -16.74 19.78 -0.36
N ASN A 6 -15.94 18.85 0.18
CA ASN A 6 -15.05 19.15 1.29
C ASN A 6 -13.84 18.22 1.14
N ASP A 7 -12.88 18.72 0.37
CA ASP A 7 -11.43 18.61 0.54
C ASP A 7 -10.82 17.21 0.68
N GLY A 8 -9.83 16.91 -0.16
CA GLY A 8 -9.02 15.68 -0.15
C GLY A 8 -8.12 15.53 1.08
N ASP A 9 -8.62 15.90 2.26
CA ASP A 9 -7.89 16.06 3.52
C ASP A 9 -8.48 15.17 4.64
N GLY A 10 -9.30 14.18 4.26
CA GLY A 10 -9.72 13.09 5.14
C GLY A 10 -8.57 12.10 5.41
N PRO A 11 -8.62 11.33 6.52
CA PRO A 11 -7.57 10.37 6.83
C PRO A 11 -7.40 9.38 5.67
N VAL A 12 -6.14 9.19 5.23
CA VAL A 12 -5.80 8.26 4.15
C VAL A 12 -6.38 6.87 4.47
N PRO A 13 -7.17 6.26 3.57
CA PRO A 13 -7.82 4.97 3.86
C PRO A 13 -6.81 3.85 4.14
N ILE A 14 -7.17 2.93 5.05
CA ILE A 14 -6.36 1.75 5.38
C ILE A 14 -6.01 0.89 4.15
N SER A 15 -6.85 0.88 3.11
CA SER A 15 -6.61 0.16 1.85
C SER A 15 -5.34 0.62 1.13
N VAL A 16 -5.01 1.92 1.19
CA VAL A 16 -3.76 2.46 0.62
C VAL A 16 -2.55 1.87 1.34
N PHE A 17 -2.63 1.76 2.67
CA PHE A 17 -1.55 1.17 3.48
C PHE A 17 -1.45 -0.35 3.31
N LEU A 18 -2.56 -1.02 3.02
CA LEU A 18 -2.54 -2.45 2.67
C LEU A 18 -1.76 -2.67 1.37
N VAL A 19 -2.06 -1.92 0.32
CA VAL A 19 -1.29 -1.98 -0.94
C VAL A 19 0.17 -1.62 -0.69
N ALA A 20 0.45 -0.55 0.06
CA ALA A 20 1.82 -0.17 0.42
C ALA A 20 2.56 -1.28 1.18
N SER A 21 1.87 -2.04 2.04
CA SER A 21 2.45 -3.18 2.74
C SER A 21 2.86 -4.30 1.78
N VAL A 22 1.99 -4.65 0.83
CA VAL A 22 2.27 -5.68 -0.18
C VAL A 22 3.45 -5.27 -1.06
N LEU A 23 3.50 -4.00 -1.48
CA LEU A 23 4.61 -3.45 -2.23
C LEU A 23 5.91 -3.47 -1.42
N LYS A 24 5.84 -3.12 -0.13
CA LYS A 24 7.01 -3.09 0.76
C LYS A 24 7.62 -4.47 0.98
N GLU A 25 6.80 -5.51 1.10
CA GLU A 25 7.29 -6.89 1.24
C GLU A 25 8.05 -7.38 0.00
N ASN A 26 7.73 -6.81 -1.16
CA ASN A 26 8.35 -7.15 -2.44
C ASN A 26 9.33 -6.08 -2.95
N SER A 27 9.72 -5.14 -2.09
CA SER A 27 10.50 -3.96 -2.51
C SER A 27 11.82 -4.32 -3.16
N THR A 28 12.53 -5.32 -2.64
CA THR A 28 13.81 -5.77 -3.21
C THR A 28 13.66 -6.22 -4.66
N LYS A 29 12.68 -7.10 -4.94
CA LYS A 29 12.41 -7.58 -6.30
C LYS A 29 11.93 -6.46 -7.22
N LEU A 30 11.00 -5.63 -6.74
CA LEU A 30 10.50 -4.48 -7.50
C LEU A 30 11.61 -3.51 -7.87
N LEU A 31 12.51 -3.19 -6.94
CA LEU A 31 13.61 -2.24 -7.18
C LEU A 31 14.73 -2.80 -8.04
N GLN A 32 14.98 -4.12 -8.01
CA GLN A 32 16.08 -4.75 -8.73
C GLN A 32 15.68 -5.29 -10.09
N GLU A 33 14.46 -5.79 -10.23
CA GLU A 33 14.02 -6.54 -11.42
C GLU A 33 13.08 -5.73 -12.31
N ALA A 34 12.32 -4.77 -11.76
CA ALA A 34 11.32 -4.07 -12.56
C ALA A 34 11.94 -2.96 -13.41
N ARG A 35 11.81 -3.07 -14.74
CA ARG A 35 12.26 -2.04 -15.70
C ARG A 35 11.11 -1.20 -16.24
N GLY A 36 9.89 -1.71 -16.14
CA GLY A 36 8.67 -1.07 -16.59
C GLY A 36 7.42 -1.65 -15.93
N ILE A 37 6.26 -1.18 -16.36
CA ILE A 37 4.98 -1.58 -15.75
C ILE A 37 4.68 -3.07 -15.94
N ASP A 38 5.08 -3.66 -17.06
CA ASP A 38 4.87 -5.08 -17.34
C ASP A 38 5.62 -5.97 -16.34
N ASP A 39 6.83 -5.58 -15.95
CA ASP A 39 7.59 -6.29 -14.91
C ASP A 39 6.94 -6.14 -13.54
N ILE A 40 6.40 -4.96 -13.21
CA ILE A 40 5.65 -4.75 -11.96
C ILE A 40 4.44 -5.68 -11.91
N ILE A 41 3.66 -5.74 -13.00
CA ILE A 41 2.49 -6.62 -13.11
C ILE A 41 2.91 -8.08 -12.95
N ARG A 42 3.97 -8.52 -13.65
CA ARG A 42 4.51 -9.89 -13.53
C ARG A 42 4.93 -10.23 -12.10
N ILE A 43 5.68 -9.34 -11.43
CA ILE A 43 6.15 -9.54 -10.06
C ILE A 43 4.96 -9.65 -9.11
N LEU A 44 4.00 -8.72 -9.18
CA LEU A 44 2.84 -8.71 -8.28
C LEU A 44 1.85 -9.85 -8.54
N ASN A 45 1.71 -10.31 -9.78
CA ASN A 45 0.90 -11.50 -10.08
C ASN A 45 1.48 -12.76 -9.40
N ASN A 46 2.80 -12.86 -9.28
CA ASN A 46 3.44 -13.96 -8.56
C ASN A 46 3.27 -13.84 -7.02
N VAL A 47 3.09 -12.63 -6.49
CA VAL A 47 2.84 -12.40 -5.06
C VAL A 47 1.49 -12.96 -4.62
N ASN A 48 0.47 -12.90 -5.49
CA ASN A 48 -0.90 -13.30 -5.15
C ASN A 48 -0.99 -14.78 -4.70
N GLY A 49 -0.08 -15.65 -5.14
CA GLY A 49 -0.02 -17.06 -4.76
C GLY A 49 0.75 -17.38 -3.47
N ASN A 50 1.52 -16.44 -2.91
CA ASN A 50 2.38 -16.67 -1.73
C ASN A 50 2.33 -15.50 -0.71
N LEU A 51 1.26 -14.70 -0.74
CA LEU A 51 1.11 -13.56 0.15
C LEU A 51 0.71 -14.02 1.57
N ASP A 52 1.52 -13.68 2.58
CA ASP A 52 1.08 -13.75 3.98
C ASP A 52 0.14 -12.58 4.28
N ALA A 53 -1.16 -12.81 4.09
CA ALA A 53 -2.20 -11.79 4.27
C ALA A 53 -2.23 -11.22 5.70
N LYS A 54 -1.95 -12.04 6.72
CA LYS A 54 -1.94 -11.60 8.13
C LYS A 54 -0.79 -10.62 8.36
N ARG A 55 0.41 -10.96 7.88
CA ARG A 55 1.58 -10.09 7.96
C ARG A 55 1.35 -8.77 7.22
N ALA A 56 0.78 -8.82 6.01
CA ALA A 56 0.45 -7.63 5.23
C ALA A 56 -0.51 -6.70 5.99
N CYS A 57 -1.57 -7.24 6.60
CA CYS A 57 -2.49 -6.46 7.43
C CYS A 57 -1.82 -5.84 8.66
N VAL A 58 -0.95 -6.58 9.36
CA VAL A 58 -0.22 -6.07 10.53
C VAL A 58 0.72 -4.91 10.14
N VAL A 59 1.44 -5.05 9.02
CA VAL A 59 2.33 -3.99 8.52
C VAL A 59 1.53 -2.79 8.02
N ALA A 60 0.40 -3.00 7.35
CA ALA A 60 -0.52 -1.94 6.94
C ALA A 60 -1.01 -1.11 8.13
N LEU A 61 -1.44 -1.77 9.22
CA LEU A 61 -1.86 -1.10 10.46
C LEU A 61 -0.71 -0.28 11.09
N LYS A 62 0.52 -0.81 11.06
CA LYS A 62 1.70 -0.08 11.55
C LYS A 62 1.98 1.16 10.69
N LEU A 63 1.89 1.04 9.37
CA LEU A 63 2.10 2.16 8.43
C LEU A 63 1.02 3.24 8.60
N HIS A 64 -0.25 2.85 8.65
CA HIS A 64 -1.38 3.74 8.90
C HIS A 64 -1.20 4.51 10.21
N ARG A 65 -0.89 3.82 11.32
CA ARG A 65 -0.61 4.49 12.61
C ARG A 65 0.56 5.45 12.53
N LYS A 66 1.66 5.09 11.83
CA LYS A 66 2.85 5.95 11.71
C LYS A 66 2.54 7.20 10.88
N TYR A 67 1.75 7.07 9.81
CA TYR A 67 1.37 8.17 8.95
C TYR A 67 0.51 9.19 9.70
N HIS A 68 -0.50 8.73 10.43
CA HIS A 68 -1.38 9.60 11.23
C HIS A 68 -0.72 10.17 12.50
N LYS A 69 0.32 9.52 13.04
CA LYS A 69 1.15 10.11 14.11
C LYS A 69 2.08 11.21 13.63
N LYS A 70 2.32 11.30 12.31
CA LYS A 70 3.20 12.29 11.68
C LYS A 70 2.42 13.53 11.18
N SER A 71 1.11 13.58 11.43
CA SER A 71 0.21 14.70 11.10
C SER A 71 0.25 15.83 12.16
N TRP A 72 1.36 15.95 12.91
CA TRP A 72 1.74 17.06 13.77
C TRP A 72 3.25 17.28 13.66
#